data_AF-A0A154MK99-F1
#
_entry.id   AF-A0A154MK99-F1
#
_cell.length_a   1.000
_cell.length_b   1.000
_cell.length_c   1.000
_cell.angle_alpha   90.00
_cell.angle_beta   90.00
_cell.angle_gamma   90.00
#
_symmetry.space_group_name_H-M   'P 1'
#
loop_
_entity.id
_entity.type
_entity.pdbx_description
1 polymer ?
#
loop_
_entity_poly.entity_id
_entity_poly.type
_entity_poly.pdbx_seq_one_letter_code
_entity_poly.pdbx_strand_id
1 'polypeptide(L)'
;MDIRVVEGALVETPAGTVTGMDRRAFGEFIGPQGELASYAFGWTAGSDPHVARLTVGIGAGNSGGGTFHAVIFEHEDGQAFSLTDDPFERVPQGGPDLTADEARAHEDLPFIWWVADEVMQRDRRAWWMKHWLLRTTCIQTIEVFERSEPILLVQHDADDGMWQLIGASDADGGTGKIGHLHHAVDHDHTLLDTLDLPPGGSATRTGIGNRWNRHS
;
A
#
# COMPACT_ATOMS: atom_id res chain seq x y z
N MET A 1 7.99 -10.51 22.02
CA MET A 1 7.72 -11.08 20.68
C MET A 1 7.97 -9.97 19.67
N ASP A 2 8.41 -10.25 18.45
CA ASP A 2 8.56 -9.17 17.46
C ASP A 2 7.20 -8.75 16.91
N ILE A 3 7.09 -7.48 16.49
CA ILE A 3 5.87 -6.94 15.91
C ILE A 3 5.55 -7.68 14.60
N ARG A 4 4.28 -8.01 14.37
CA ARG A 4 3.84 -8.67 13.14
C ARG A 4 2.63 -7.97 12.52
N VAL A 5 2.73 -7.73 11.23
CA VAL A 5 1.61 -7.34 10.36
C VAL A 5 1.31 -8.54 9.47
N VAL A 6 0.10 -9.08 9.59
CA VAL A 6 -0.35 -10.26 8.87
C VAL A 6 -1.32 -9.81 7.78
N GLU A 7 -0.88 -9.92 6.53
CA GLU A 7 -1.71 -9.63 5.37
C GLU A 7 -2.89 -10.62 5.29
N GLY A 8 -4.11 -10.09 5.31
CA GLY A 8 -5.36 -10.82 5.09
C GLY A 8 -5.86 -10.71 3.65
N ALA A 9 -7.18 -10.61 3.48
CA ALA A 9 -7.80 -10.55 2.16
C ALA A 9 -7.45 -9.25 1.41
N LEU A 10 -7.29 -9.35 0.09
CA LEU A 10 -7.33 -8.23 -0.85
C LEU A 10 -8.58 -8.40 -1.72
N VAL A 11 -9.44 -7.40 -1.73
CA VAL A 11 -10.65 -7.35 -2.54
C VAL A 11 -10.48 -6.26 -3.58
N GLU A 12 -10.69 -6.62 -4.85
CA GLU A 12 -10.66 -5.68 -5.97
C GLU A 12 -11.99 -5.76 -6.70
N THR A 13 -12.67 -4.63 -6.80
CA THR A 13 -13.97 -4.52 -7.48
C THR A 13 -13.92 -3.37 -8.49
N PRO A 14 -14.48 -3.53 -9.70
CA PRO A 14 -14.64 -2.40 -10.61
C PRO A 14 -15.36 -1.24 -9.91
N ALA A 15 -14.77 -0.06 -9.94
CA ALA A 15 -15.37 1.11 -9.33
C ALA A 15 -16.65 1.48 -10.10
N GLY A 16 -17.78 1.56 -9.40
CA GLY A 16 -19.10 1.73 -10.03
C GLY A 16 -19.33 3.10 -10.67
N THR A 17 -18.60 4.12 -10.23
CA THR A 17 -18.82 5.54 -10.60
C THR A 17 -17.64 6.18 -11.32
N VAL A 18 -16.47 5.54 -11.33
CA VAL A 18 -15.25 6.01 -12.00
C VAL A 18 -14.60 4.86 -12.76
N THR A 19 -13.90 5.16 -13.87
CA THR A 19 -13.06 4.16 -14.53
C THR A 19 -11.91 3.78 -13.60
N GLY A 20 -11.87 2.54 -13.12
CA GLY A 20 -10.82 2.04 -12.24
C GLY A 20 -11.27 0.88 -11.37
N MET A 21 -10.39 0.45 -10.46
CA MET A 21 -10.69 -0.55 -9.44
C MET A 21 -10.77 0.12 -8.06
N ASP A 22 -11.80 -0.20 -7.29
CA ASP A 22 -11.85 -0.01 -5.83
C ASP A 22 -11.15 -1.20 -5.18
N ARG A 23 -10.21 -0.89 -4.28
CA ARG A 23 -9.33 -1.88 -3.64
C ARG A 23 -9.45 -1.78 -2.14
N ARG A 24 -9.58 -2.94 -1.49
CA ARG A 24 -9.66 -3.05 -0.03
C ARG A 24 -8.76 -4.17 0.46
N ALA A 25 -7.78 -3.80 1.27
CA ALA A 25 -6.84 -4.72 1.90
C ALA A 25 -7.15 -4.82 3.39
N PHE A 26 -7.24 -6.04 3.89
CA PHE A 26 -7.53 -6.35 5.29
C PHE A 26 -6.32 -7.05 5.91
N GLY A 27 -6.13 -6.92 7.22
CA GLY A 27 -5.10 -7.67 7.95
C GLY A 27 -5.19 -7.51 9.46
N GLU A 28 -4.21 -8.13 10.13
CA GLU A 28 -4.10 -8.13 11.59
C GLU A 28 -2.72 -7.62 12.00
N PHE A 29 -2.69 -6.81 13.05
CA PHE A 29 -1.49 -6.36 13.74
C PHE A 29 -1.37 -7.10 15.08
N ILE A 30 -0.17 -7.59 15.37
CA ILE A 30 0.16 -8.27 16.64
C ILE A 30 1.38 -7.57 17.25
N GLY A 31 1.17 -6.94 18.41
CA GLY A 31 2.19 -6.23 19.17
C GLY A 31 3.13 -7.15 19.97
N PRO A 32 4.22 -6.59 20.51
CA PRO A 32 5.25 -7.35 21.23
C PRO A 32 4.75 -8.03 22.50
N GLN A 33 3.71 -7.49 23.12
CA GLN A 33 3.07 -7.94 24.35
C GLN A 33 1.78 -8.71 24.06
N GLY A 34 1.45 -8.93 22.78
CA GLY A 34 0.23 -9.62 22.35
C GLY A 34 -0.96 -8.69 22.15
N GLU A 35 -0.75 -7.37 22.09
CA GLU A 35 -1.77 -6.42 21.64
C GLU A 35 -2.26 -6.81 20.25
N LEU A 36 -3.57 -6.77 20.02
CA LEU A 36 -4.18 -7.19 18.77
C LEU A 36 -5.04 -6.05 18.22
N ALA A 37 -4.82 -5.72 16.96
CA ALA A 37 -5.67 -4.81 16.21
C ALA A 37 -5.96 -5.39 14.82
N SER A 38 -7.18 -5.23 14.34
CA SER A 38 -7.51 -5.52 12.95
C SER A 38 -7.49 -4.23 12.16
N TYR A 39 -7.03 -4.27 10.91
CA TYR A 39 -7.01 -3.10 10.04
C TYR A 39 -7.60 -3.39 8.67
N ALA A 40 -8.06 -2.33 8.03
CA ALA A 40 -8.40 -2.31 6.62
C ALA A 40 -7.96 -0.99 6.00
N PHE A 41 -7.38 -1.01 4.80
CA PHE A 41 -7.14 0.20 4.02
C PHE A 41 -7.58 0.01 2.58
N GLY A 42 -7.87 1.12 1.89
CA GLY A 42 -8.33 1.05 0.52
C GLY A 42 -8.18 2.34 -0.26
N TRP A 43 -8.16 2.19 -1.58
CA TRP A 43 -8.02 3.28 -2.53
C TRP A 43 -8.76 2.93 -3.83
N THR A 44 -9.16 3.95 -4.57
CA THR A 44 -9.83 3.79 -5.86
C THR A 44 -8.96 4.42 -6.94
N ALA A 45 -8.59 3.65 -7.97
CA ALA A 45 -7.56 4.06 -8.94
C ALA A 45 -7.77 5.46 -9.57
N GLY A 46 -9.03 5.85 -9.81
CA GLY A 46 -9.41 7.13 -10.43
C GLY A 46 -10.19 8.08 -9.52
N SER A 47 -10.12 7.95 -8.19
CA SER A 47 -10.87 8.83 -7.30
C SER A 47 -10.32 10.25 -7.25
N ASP A 48 -11.22 11.21 -7.13
CA ASP A 48 -10.96 12.59 -6.72
C ASP A 48 -11.92 12.91 -5.55
N PRO A 49 -11.43 13.27 -4.35
CA PRO A 49 -10.04 13.49 -3.98
C PRO A 49 -9.18 12.21 -4.06
N HIS A 50 -7.91 12.39 -4.42
CA HIS A 50 -6.89 11.33 -4.54
C HIS A 50 -6.37 10.92 -3.16
N VAL A 51 -7.24 10.33 -2.35
CA VAL A 51 -6.96 9.92 -0.97
C VAL A 51 -7.27 8.44 -0.78
N ALA A 52 -6.50 7.77 0.07
CA ALA A 52 -6.84 6.45 0.56
C ALA A 52 -7.59 6.54 1.89
N ARG A 53 -8.18 5.43 2.33
CA ARG A 53 -8.89 5.30 3.59
C ARG A 53 -8.26 4.21 4.43
N LEU A 54 -8.28 4.38 5.75
CA LEU A 54 -7.79 3.45 6.74
C LEU A 54 -8.84 3.25 7.83
N THR A 55 -8.97 2.03 8.30
CA THR A 55 -9.66 1.68 9.54
C THR A 55 -8.74 0.84 10.40
N VAL A 56 -8.70 1.12 11.70
CA VAL A 56 -8.08 0.28 12.72
C VAL A 56 -9.08 0.03 13.83
N GLY A 57 -9.32 -1.23 14.17
CA GLY A 57 -10.23 -1.65 15.22
C GLY A 57 -9.50 -2.39 16.34
N ILE A 58 -9.89 -2.10 17.58
CA ILE A 58 -9.32 -2.70 18.78
C ILE A 58 -10.40 -3.07 19.80
N GLY A 59 -10.09 -4.07 20.63
CA GLY A 59 -10.88 -4.37 21.83
C GLY A 59 -12.29 -4.91 21.55
N ALA A 60 -12.51 -5.65 20.46
CA ALA A 60 -13.80 -6.27 20.16
C ALA A 60 -14.44 -6.96 21.39
N GLY A 61 -15.68 -6.58 21.67
CA GLY A 61 -16.45 -7.12 22.81
C GLY A 61 -16.14 -6.49 24.17
N ASN A 62 -15.21 -5.52 24.25
CA ASN A 62 -14.89 -4.78 25.47
C ASN A 62 -15.41 -3.34 25.38
N SER A 63 -15.84 -2.78 26.52
CA SER A 63 -16.40 -1.41 26.58
C SER A 63 -15.38 -0.30 26.33
N GLY A 64 -14.07 -0.61 26.38
CA GLY A 64 -12.98 0.30 26.04
C GLY A 64 -12.43 0.10 24.62
N GLY A 65 -13.04 -0.78 23.81
CA GLY A 65 -12.67 -0.95 22.41
C GLY A 65 -13.33 0.09 21.50
N GLY A 66 -12.81 0.24 20.29
CA GLY A 66 -13.29 1.22 19.31
C GLY A 66 -12.80 0.93 17.90
N THR A 67 -13.45 1.56 16.93
CA THR A 67 -13.05 1.52 15.52
C THR A 67 -12.72 2.94 15.08
N PHE A 68 -11.49 3.13 14.61
CA PHE A 68 -10.92 4.43 14.24
C PHE A 68 -10.82 4.51 12.73
N HIS A 69 -11.28 5.62 12.16
CA HIS A 69 -11.25 5.85 10.73
C HIS A 69 -10.37 7.05 10.39
N ALA A 70 -9.56 6.91 9.35
CA ALA A 70 -8.70 7.97 8.85
C ALA A 70 -8.68 8.01 7.33
N VAL A 71 -8.43 9.20 6.78
CA VAL A 71 -7.99 9.37 5.40
C VAL A 71 -6.47 9.44 5.35
N ILE A 72 -5.88 8.87 4.30
CA ILE A 72 -4.46 8.96 3.98
C ILE A 72 -4.30 9.82 2.74
N PHE A 73 -3.48 10.85 2.82
CA PHE A 73 -3.31 11.83 1.75
C PHE A 73 -1.83 12.18 1.56
N GLU A 74 -1.50 12.67 0.38
CA GLU A 74 -0.16 13.19 0.06
C GLU A 74 0.14 14.43 0.92
N HIS A 75 1.35 14.48 1.47
CA HIS A 75 1.88 15.58 2.26
C HIS A 75 3.32 15.87 1.80
N GLU A 76 3.87 17.04 2.15
CA GLU A 76 5.17 17.53 1.64
C GLU A 76 6.32 16.50 1.75
N ASP A 77 6.32 15.66 2.78
CA ASP A 77 7.35 14.63 3.04
C ASP A 77 6.87 13.18 2.76
N GLY A 78 5.80 13.00 2.00
CA GLY A 78 5.24 11.69 1.66
C GLY A 78 3.74 11.61 1.94
N GLN A 79 3.36 10.89 2.99
CA GLN A 79 1.95 10.68 3.35
C GLN A 79 1.64 11.11 4.77
N ALA A 80 0.42 11.60 4.99
CA ALA A 80 -0.12 11.94 6.30
C ALA A 80 -1.49 11.30 6.52
N PHE A 81 -1.92 11.28 7.79
CA PHE A 81 -3.21 10.75 8.22
C PHE A 81 -4.06 11.85 8.83
N SER A 82 -5.37 11.79 8.61
CA SER A 82 -6.33 12.59 9.36
C SER A 82 -7.51 11.73 9.77
N LEU A 83 -7.89 11.79 11.04
CA LEU A 83 -9.14 11.20 11.53
C LEU A 83 -10.33 11.78 10.77
N THR A 84 -11.33 10.94 10.53
CA THR A 84 -12.57 11.30 9.82
C THR A 84 -13.78 10.70 10.52
N ASP A 85 -14.94 11.36 10.37
CA ASP A 85 -16.23 10.85 10.85
C ASP A 85 -16.83 9.80 9.91
N ASP A 86 -16.34 9.71 8.67
CA ASP A 86 -16.85 8.80 7.65
C ASP A 86 -16.30 7.37 7.86
N PRO A 87 -17.14 6.38 8.24
CA PRO A 87 -16.68 5.01 8.39
C PRO A 87 -16.25 4.43 7.05
N PHE A 88 -15.15 3.66 7.05
CA PHE A 88 -14.65 3.01 5.84
C PHE A 88 -14.98 1.51 5.80
N GLU A 89 -14.42 0.73 6.73
CA GLU A 89 -14.60 -0.72 6.76
C GLU A 89 -14.85 -1.24 8.18
N ARG A 90 -15.53 -2.38 8.29
CA ARG A 90 -15.70 -3.08 9.57
C ARG A 90 -14.61 -4.15 9.68
N VAL A 91 -13.94 -4.20 10.82
CA VAL A 91 -12.81 -5.09 11.05
C VAL A 91 -13.03 -5.97 12.28
N PRO A 92 -12.47 -7.20 12.34
CA PRO A 92 -12.80 -8.18 13.40
C PRO A 92 -12.58 -7.69 14.83
N GLN A 93 -11.48 -7.00 15.10
CA GLN A 93 -11.21 -6.44 16.43
C GLN A 93 -11.94 -5.11 16.70
N GLY A 94 -12.75 -4.59 15.76
CA GLY A 94 -13.42 -3.30 15.90
C GLY A 94 -14.58 -3.28 16.91
N GLY A 95 -14.67 -2.18 17.65
CA GLY A 95 -15.81 -1.82 18.49
C GLY A 95 -16.82 -0.90 17.76
N PRO A 96 -17.53 0.00 18.48
CA PRO A 96 -18.31 1.04 17.82
C PRO A 96 -17.41 1.93 16.95
N ASP A 97 -17.97 2.42 15.84
CA ASP A 97 -17.28 3.40 14.99
C ASP A 97 -17.23 4.73 15.76
N LEU A 98 -16.01 5.22 16.01
CA LEU A 98 -15.79 6.48 16.72
C LEU A 98 -15.81 7.63 15.71
N THR A 99 -16.44 8.73 16.08
CA THR A 99 -16.25 10.02 15.39
C THR A 99 -14.79 10.47 15.52
N ALA A 100 -14.35 11.40 14.68
CA ALA A 100 -13.01 11.96 14.73
C ALA A 100 -12.72 12.64 16.08
N ASP A 101 -13.72 13.28 16.71
CA ASP A 101 -13.57 13.90 18.03
C ASP A 101 -13.50 12.88 19.15
N GLU A 102 -14.31 11.83 19.12
CA GLU A 102 -14.22 10.70 20.07
C GLU A 102 -12.88 9.98 19.94
N ALA A 103 -12.42 9.75 18.71
CA ALA A 103 -11.11 9.17 18.43
C ALA A 103 -9.96 10.03 18.97
N ARG A 104 -10.02 11.37 18.80
CA ARG A 104 -9.05 12.32 19.37
C ARG A 104 -8.99 12.27 20.90
N ALA A 105 -10.12 12.01 21.55
CA ALA A 105 -10.23 11.91 23.00
C ALA A 105 -9.91 10.51 23.56
N HIS A 106 -9.79 9.49 22.70
CA HIS A 106 -9.59 8.11 23.11
C HIS A 106 -8.17 7.85 23.60
N GLU A 107 -8.03 7.14 24.73
CA GLU A 107 -6.72 6.90 25.37
C GLU A 107 -5.76 6.08 24.50
N ASP A 108 -6.30 5.15 23.71
CA ASP A 108 -5.53 4.30 22.79
C ASP A 108 -5.14 4.97 21.47
N LEU A 109 -5.47 6.24 21.22
CA LEU A 109 -5.11 6.90 19.95
C LEU A 109 -3.60 6.80 19.60
N PRO A 110 -2.64 6.94 20.55
CA PRO A 110 -1.23 6.72 20.25
C PRO A 110 -0.92 5.30 19.75
N PHE A 111 -1.60 4.29 20.31
CA PHE A 111 -1.47 2.90 19.85
C PHE A 111 -2.03 2.75 18.43
N ILE A 112 -3.15 3.39 18.11
CA ILE A 112 -3.75 3.38 16.76
C ILE A 112 -2.79 3.98 15.73
N TRP A 113 -2.13 5.09 16.02
CA TRP A 113 -1.14 5.67 15.10
C TRP A 113 0.07 4.77 14.91
N TRP A 114 0.54 4.13 15.98
CA TRP A 114 1.59 3.16 15.86
C TRP A 114 1.19 1.96 14.98
N VAL A 115 -0.03 1.43 15.12
CA VAL A 115 -0.55 0.38 14.23
C VAL A 115 -0.56 0.87 12.77
N ALA A 116 -1.03 2.10 12.52
CA ALA A 116 -1.06 2.67 11.17
C ALA A 116 0.35 2.76 10.54
N ASP A 117 1.34 3.26 11.29
CA ASP A 117 2.73 3.33 10.85
C ASP A 117 3.30 1.93 10.55
N GLU A 118 3.02 0.96 11.42
CA GLU A 118 3.52 -0.40 11.28
C GLU A 118 2.91 -1.11 10.06
N VAL A 119 1.63 -0.88 9.77
CA VAL A 119 0.96 -1.36 8.55
C VAL A 119 1.59 -0.73 7.31
N MET A 120 1.80 0.58 7.29
CA MET A 120 2.44 1.27 6.15
C MET A 120 3.87 0.80 5.89
N GLN A 121 4.57 0.33 6.93
CA GLN A 121 5.95 -0.16 6.83
C GLN A 121 6.05 -1.62 6.41
N ARG A 122 5.01 -2.45 6.61
CA ARG A 122 5.14 -3.92 6.51
C ARG A 122 4.14 -4.60 5.60
N ASP A 123 2.98 -3.99 5.36
CA ASP A 123 2.00 -4.55 4.43
C ASP A 123 2.37 -4.18 2.99
N ARG A 124 2.66 -5.18 2.15
CA ARG A 124 3.11 -4.92 0.78
C ARG A 124 2.05 -4.20 -0.04
N ARG A 125 0.78 -4.41 0.27
CA ARG A 125 -0.35 -3.74 -0.40
C ARG A 125 -0.44 -2.28 0.02
N ALA A 126 0.06 -1.92 1.21
CA ALA A 126 0.15 -0.53 1.66
C ALA A 126 1.24 0.22 0.88
N TRP A 127 2.33 -0.46 0.49
CA TRP A 127 3.33 0.11 -0.42
C TRP A 127 2.76 0.38 -1.81
N TRP A 128 1.93 -0.53 -2.33
CA TRP A 128 1.22 -0.30 -3.58
C TRP A 128 0.28 0.90 -3.50
N MET A 129 -0.55 0.97 -2.45
CA MET A 129 -1.40 2.12 -2.18
C MET A 129 -0.57 3.41 -2.05
N LYS A 130 0.59 3.37 -1.39
CA LYS A 130 1.49 4.52 -1.25
C LYS A 130 2.02 4.99 -2.60
N HIS A 131 2.46 4.08 -3.49
CA HIS A 131 2.90 4.45 -4.84
C HIS A 131 1.76 4.97 -5.73
N TRP A 132 0.52 4.51 -5.49
CA TRP A 132 -0.66 5.12 -6.09
C TRP A 132 -0.88 6.54 -5.55
N LEU A 133 -0.85 6.71 -4.23
CA LEU A 133 -1.10 7.98 -3.55
C LEU A 133 -0.12 9.06 -3.98
N LEU A 134 1.18 8.73 -3.97
CA LEU A 134 2.27 9.63 -4.35
C LEU A 134 2.53 9.71 -5.86
N ARG A 135 1.71 9.00 -6.66
CA ARG A 135 1.82 8.94 -8.12
C ARG A 135 3.23 8.60 -8.61
N THR A 136 3.95 7.75 -7.88
CA THR A 136 5.36 7.42 -8.14
C THR A 136 5.56 7.04 -9.60
N THR A 137 6.46 7.73 -10.27
CA THR A 137 6.82 7.49 -11.66
C THR A 137 7.88 6.40 -11.78
N CYS A 138 7.90 5.74 -12.92
CA CYS A 138 8.92 4.77 -13.29
C CYS A 138 9.25 4.90 -14.77
N ILE A 139 10.47 4.51 -15.14
CA ILE A 139 10.90 4.30 -16.51
C ILE A 139 10.66 2.82 -16.85
N GLN A 140 10.11 2.56 -18.02
CA GLN A 140 9.83 1.21 -18.50
C GLN A 140 10.47 1.03 -19.87
N THR A 141 11.00 -0.16 -20.17
CA THR A 141 11.29 -0.49 -21.58
C THR A 141 10.02 -0.44 -22.40
N ILE A 142 10.13 -0.15 -23.69
CA ILE A 142 8.94 0.05 -24.53
C ILE A 142 8.10 -1.23 -24.61
N GLU A 143 8.74 -2.41 -24.61
CA GLU A 143 8.08 -3.70 -24.63
C GLU A 143 7.32 -4.00 -23.33
N VAL A 144 7.87 -3.58 -22.18
CA VAL A 144 7.15 -3.65 -20.89
C VAL A 144 5.96 -2.70 -20.89
N PHE A 145 6.16 -1.46 -21.37
CA PHE A 145 5.11 -0.44 -21.42
C PHE A 145 3.95 -0.85 -22.33
N GLU A 146 4.27 -1.40 -23.50
CA GLU A 146 3.31 -1.92 -24.49
C GLU A 146 2.78 -3.32 -24.13
N ARG A 147 3.29 -3.93 -23.05
CA ARG A 147 2.91 -5.25 -22.53
C ARG A 147 3.20 -6.40 -23.49
N SER A 148 4.18 -6.25 -24.37
CA SER A 148 4.70 -7.33 -25.22
C SER A 148 5.74 -8.19 -24.49
N GLU A 149 6.34 -7.67 -23.40
CA GLU A 149 7.28 -8.41 -22.54
C GLU A 149 6.91 -8.33 -21.05
N PRO A 150 7.24 -9.37 -20.27
CA PRO A 150 7.14 -9.31 -18.82
C PRO A 150 8.24 -8.44 -18.21
N ILE A 151 7.97 -7.87 -17.04
CA ILE A 151 9.02 -7.23 -16.23
C ILE A 151 9.92 -8.32 -15.64
N LEU A 152 11.22 -8.29 -15.90
CA LEU A 152 12.19 -9.27 -15.41
C LEU A 152 13.21 -8.66 -14.44
N LEU A 153 13.38 -7.34 -14.47
CA LEU A 153 14.21 -6.56 -13.56
C LEU A 153 13.42 -5.35 -13.04
N VAL A 154 13.45 -5.16 -11.73
CA VAL A 154 13.02 -3.95 -11.04
C VAL A 154 14.26 -3.32 -10.41
N GLN A 155 14.47 -2.02 -10.62
CA GLN A 155 15.54 -1.26 -9.98
C GLN A 155 14.97 0.01 -9.39
N HIS A 156 15.43 0.36 -8.18
CA HIS A 156 15.21 1.67 -7.58
C HIS A 156 16.57 2.36 -7.61
N ASP A 157 16.74 3.31 -8.53
CA ASP A 157 18.04 3.89 -8.80
C ASP A 157 18.59 4.68 -7.59
N ALA A 158 19.90 4.62 -7.36
CA ALA A 158 20.53 5.27 -6.20
C ALA A 158 20.75 6.78 -6.41
N ASP A 159 20.95 7.21 -7.66
CA ASP A 159 21.40 8.56 -7.98
C ASP A 159 20.21 9.52 -8.12
N ASP A 160 19.14 9.07 -8.79
CA ASP A 160 17.95 9.90 -9.04
C ASP A 160 16.66 9.40 -8.35
N GLY A 161 16.71 8.24 -7.70
CA GLY A 161 15.54 7.64 -7.04
C GLY A 161 14.46 7.13 -8.02
N MET A 162 14.75 7.09 -9.31
CA MET A 162 13.79 6.62 -10.32
C MET A 162 13.64 5.11 -10.26
N TRP A 163 12.39 4.68 -10.31
CA TRP A 163 12.06 3.29 -10.49
C TRP A 163 12.21 2.90 -11.95
N GLN A 164 12.77 1.73 -12.21
CA GLN A 164 12.96 1.19 -13.55
C GLN A 164 12.38 -0.22 -13.64
N LEU A 165 11.57 -0.48 -14.68
CA LEU A 165 10.96 -1.77 -14.95
C LEU A 165 11.43 -2.25 -16.34
N ILE A 166 12.22 -3.32 -16.36
CA ILE A 166 12.96 -3.74 -17.55
C ILE A 166 12.56 -5.17 -17.94
N GLY A 167 12.34 -5.35 -19.24
CA GLY A 167 11.96 -6.63 -19.86
C GLY A 167 13.15 -7.56 -20.16
N ALA A 168 12.98 -8.42 -21.16
CA ALA A 168 14.03 -9.28 -21.67
C ALA A 168 14.90 -8.57 -22.72
N SER A 169 14.31 -7.65 -23.48
CA SER A 169 15.04 -6.80 -24.40
C SER A 169 15.88 -5.77 -23.63
N ASP A 170 17.11 -5.55 -24.10
CA ASP A 170 18.03 -4.58 -23.48
C ASP A 170 17.38 -3.19 -23.42
N ALA A 171 17.53 -2.52 -22.28
CA ALA A 171 17.05 -1.17 -22.11
C ALA A 171 17.90 -0.20 -22.94
N ASP A 172 17.36 0.30 -24.05
CA ASP A 172 17.90 1.47 -24.72
C ASP A 172 17.44 2.73 -23.97
N GLY A 173 18.41 3.45 -23.37
CA GLY A 173 18.15 4.68 -22.62
C GLY A 173 17.44 5.78 -23.42
N GLY A 174 17.42 5.69 -24.76
CA GLY A 174 16.68 6.62 -25.63
C GLY A 174 15.21 6.27 -25.87
N THR A 175 14.75 5.06 -25.54
CA THR A 175 13.39 4.58 -25.89
C THR A 175 12.48 4.34 -24.69
N GLY A 176 13.01 4.52 -23.48
CA GLY A 176 12.26 4.36 -22.23
C GLY A 176 10.97 5.19 -22.20
N LYS A 177 9.92 4.60 -21.66
CA LYS A 177 8.62 5.25 -21.45
C LYS A 177 8.44 5.57 -19.98
N ILE A 178 7.87 6.75 -19.68
CA ILE A 178 7.51 7.12 -18.32
C ILE A 178 6.08 6.66 -18.06
N GLY A 179 5.87 5.93 -16.97
CA GLY A 179 4.56 5.53 -16.46
C GLY A 179 4.48 5.66 -14.95
N HIS A 180 3.32 5.38 -14.37
CA HIS A 180 3.18 5.28 -12.92
C HIS A 180 3.43 3.84 -12.46
N LEU A 181 4.21 3.67 -11.39
CA LEU A 181 4.61 2.36 -10.86
C LEU A 181 3.41 1.50 -10.47
N HIS A 182 2.38 2.10 -9.87
CA HIS A 182 1.19 1.37 -9.42
C HIS A 182 0.40 0.71 -10.56
N HIS A 183 0.47 1.23 -11.80
CA HIS A 183 -0.18 0.61 -12.95
C HIS A 183 0.51 -0.71 -13.35
N ALA A 184 1.81 -0.86 -13.11
CA ALA A 184 2.49 -2.12 -13.38
C ALA A 184 1.98 -3.23 -12.44
N VAL A 185 1.68 -2.88 -11.19
CA VAL A 185 1.14 -3.80 -10.19
C VAL A 185 -0.26 -4.28 -10.58
N ASP A 186 -1.10 -3.43 -11.20
CA ASP A 186 -2.43 -3.84 -11.72
C ASP A 186 -2.36 -5.06 -12.67
N HIS A 187 -1.21 -5.29 -13.31
CA HIS A 187 -0.99 -6.39 -14.26
C HIS A 187 -0.19 -7.54 -13.67
N ASP A 188 0.59 -7.26 -12.63
CA ASP A 188 1.49 -8.23 -12.01
C ASP A 188 1.65 -7.99 -10.51
N HIS A 189 0.78 -8.64 -9.72
CA HIS A 189 0.84 -8.55 -8.26
C HIS A 189 2.12 -9.12 -7.65
N THR A 190 2.95 -9.88 -8.38
CA THR A 190 4.23 -10.32 -7.82
C THR A 190 5.19 -9.14 -7.58
N LEU A 191 4.95 -7.99 -8.22
CA LEU A 191 5.72 -6.76 -7.97
C LEU A 191 5.59 -6.25 -6.54
N LEU A 192 4.55 -6.65 -5.80
CA LEU A 192 4.41 -6.34 -4.37
C LEU A 192 5.66 -6.75 -3.55
N ASP A 193 6.41 -7.76 -4.00
CA ASP A 193 7.66 -8.21 -3.37
C ASP A 193 8.86 -7.26 -3.58
N THR A 194 8.67 -6.20 -4.35
CA THR A 194 9.74 -5.29 -4.79
C THR A 194 9.51 -3.83 -4.42
N LEU A 195 8.31 -3.45 -3.97
CA LEU A 195 7.94 -2.05 -3.75
C LEU A 195 8.63 -1.39 -2.54
N ASP A 196 9.27 -2.19 -1.68
CA ASP A 196 10.09 -1.72 -0.56
C ASP A 196 11.60 -1.71 -0.88
N LEU A 197 12.01 -1.89 -2.14
CA LEU A 197 13.42 -1.76 -2.50
C LEU A 197 13.93 -0.37 -2.06
N PRO A 198 15.03 -0.29 -1.30
CA PRO A 198 15.67 0.98 -1.01
C PRO A 198 16.32 1.55 -2.27
N PRO A 199 16.64 2.86 -2.32
CA PRO A 199 17.47 3.41 -3.38
C PRO A 199 18.78 2.62 -3.53
N GLY A 200 19.16 2.31 -4.76
CA GLY A 200 20.24 1.39 -5.15
C GLY A 200 19.85 -0.10 -5.18
N GLY A 201 18.69 -0.46 -4.62
CA GLY A 201 18.21 -1.83 -4.63
C GLY A 201 17.68 -2.28 -5.98
N SER A 202 17.80 -3.58 -6.26
CA SER A 202 17.17 -4.19 -7.44
C SER A 202 16.61 -5.57 -7.13
N ALA A 203 15.77 -6.09 -8.03
CA ALA A 203 15.27 -7.45 -7.98
C ALA A 203 15.13 -8.03 -9.38
N THR A 204 15.47 -9.32 -9.54
CA THR A 204 15.34 -10.03 -10.81
C THR A 204 14.52 -11.31 -10.69
N ARG A 205 13.84 -11.70 -11.76
CA ARG A 205 13.16 -13.00 -11.87
C ARG A 205 13.36 -13.59 -13.27
N THR A 206 13.12 -14.89 -13.40
CA THR A 206 13.32 -15.61 -14.67
C THR A 206 12.08 -15.65 -15.58
N GLY A 207 10.93 -15.18 -15.11
CA GLY A 207 9.67 -15.17 -15.85
C GLY A 207 8.47 -14.79 -14.99
N ILE A 208 7.30 -14.58 -15.60
CA ILE A 208 6.06 -14.23 -14.90
C ILE A 208 5.72 -15.29 -13.85
N GLY A 209 5.35 -14.84 -12.65
CA GLY A 209 4.95 -15.72 -11.54
C GLY A 209 6.11 -16.35 -10.77
N ASN A 210 7.35 -16.23 -11.25
CA ASN A 210 8.53 -16.68 -10.52
C ASN A 210 8.88 -15.69 -9.40
N ARG A 211 9.49 -16.21 -8.33
CA ARG A 211 9.93 -15.41 -7.20
C ARG A 211 11.02 -14.41 -7.61
N TRP A 212 10.94 -13.21 -7.03
CA TRP A 212 11.96 -12.18 -7.14
C TRP A 212 13.21 -12.51 -6.30
N ASN A 213 14.38 -12.38 -6.91
CA ASN A 213 15.69 -12.44 -6.26
C ASN A 213 16.17 -11.01 -6.05
N ARG A 214 16.29 -10.58 -4.80
CA ARG A 214 16.65 -9.20 -4.44
C ARG A 214 18.17 -9.05 -4.37
N HIS A 215 18.65 -7.89 -4.79
CA HIS A 215 20.06 -7.49 -4.79
C HIS A 215 20.19 -6.11 -4.15
N SER A 216 21.29 -5.92 -3.42
CA SER A 216 21.62 -4.70 -2.67
C SER A 216 22.92 -4.10 -3.16
#